data_AF-A0A523BEI9-F1
#
_entry.id   AF-A0A523BEI9-F1
#
_cell.length_a   1.000
_cell.length_b   1.000
_cell.length_c   1.000
_cell.angle_alpha   90.00
_cell.angle_beta   90.00
_cell.angle_gamma   90.00
#
_symmetry.space_group_name_H-M   'P 1'
#
loop_
_entity.id
_entity.type
_entity.pdbx_description
1 polymer ?
#
loop_
_entity_poly.entity_id
_entity_poly.type
_entity_poly.pdbx_seq_one_letter_code
_entity_poly.pdbx_strand_id
1 'polypeptide(L)'
;MSETLVIRAREGKIVEKTKVPGDLKEVIKKKVMECISLWDVEKADFTVIRDPQYPISVELPLTKEQYELYSKYNMSRTSEGTVIFYVPVYIISFDNEYTDENYIDKEVIVIAPALDEKAEEAIIELAIQTTTPETTKEEEEDI
;
A
#
# COMPACT_ATOMS: atom_id res chain seq x y z
N MET A 1 -11.09 -14.72 -11.77
CA MET A 1 -11.18 -13.26 -12.00
C MET A 1 -10.07 -12.63 -11.19
N SER A 2 -9.43 -11.56 -11.67
CA SER A 2 -8.47 -10.82 -10.85
C SER A 2 -9.22 -10.02 -9.79
N GLU A 3 -8.67 -9.98 -8.59
CA GLU A 3 -9.15 -9.13 -7.51
C GLU A 3 -8.09 -8.06 -7.22
N THR A 4 -8.54 -6.87 -6.86
CA THR A 4 -7.70 -5.75 -6.46
C THR A 4 -7.95 -5.45 -5.00
N LEU A 5 -6.87 -5.39 -4.23
CA LEU A 5 -6.88 -4.95 -2.84
C LEU A 5 -6.95 -3.42 -2.82
N VAL A 6 -7.88 -2.87 -2.05
CA VAL A 6 -8.01 -1.45 -1.79
C VAL A 6 -8.02 -1.25 -0.28
N ILE A 7 -7.05 -0.48 0.21
CA ILE A 7 -6.89 -0.15 1.62
C ILE A 7 -6.96 1.36 1.77
N ARG A 8 -7.83 1.83 2.67
CA ARG A 8 -7.91 3.23 3.08
C ARG A 8 -7.30 3.34 4.46
N ALA A 9 -6.28 4.18 4.58
CA ALA A 9 -5.62 4.47 5.86
C ALA A 9 -5.74 5.95 6.18
N ARG A 10 -5.94 6.26 7.46
CA ARG A 10 -6.00 7.61 7.99
C ARG A 10 -5.25 7.66 9.33
N GLU A 11 -4.30 8.58 9.47
CA GLU A 11 -3.56 8.84 10.70
C GLU A 11 -3.01 7.54 11.35
N GLY A 12 -2.31 6.72 10.56
CA GLY A 12 -1.71 5.47 11.01
C GLY A 12 -2.70 4.32 11.27
N LYS A 13 -3.97 4.44 10.83
CA LYS A 13 -5.00 3.43 11.07
C LYS A 13 -5.71 3.03 9.80
N ILE A 14 -6.03 1.75 9.67
CA ILE A 14 -6.88 1.25 8.58
C ILE A 14 -8.33 1.62 8.85
N VAL A 15 -8.91 2.42 7.96
CA VAL A 15 -10.32 2.82 7.97
C VAL A 15 -11.17 1.81 7.20
N GLU A 16 -10.64 1.30 6.09
CA GLU A 16 -11.34 0.35 5.23
C GLU A 16 -10.34 -0.58 4.53
N LYS A 17 -10.69 -1.87 4.41
CA LYS A 17 -9.98 -2.85 3.60
C LYS A 17 -11.01 -3.62 2.78
N THR A 18 -10.88 -3.59 1.45
CA THR A 18 -11.79 -4.31 0.56
C THR A 18 -11.04 -5.00 -0.57
N LYS A 19 -11.59 -6.14 -1.02
CA LYS A 19 -11.20 -6.79 -2.27
C LYS A 19 -12.27 -6.50 -3.30
N VAL A 20 -11.88 -5.87 -4.40
CA VAL A 20 -12.79 -5.48 -5.47
C VAL A 20 -12.51 -6.36 -6.68
N PRO A 21 -13.52 -7.04 -7.26
CA PRO A 21 -13.34 -7.76 -8.51
C PRO A 21 -13.10 -6.76 -9.65
N GLY A 22 -12.08 -7.01 -10.47
CA GLY A 22 -11.78 -6.15 -11.62
C GLY A 22 -10.31 -6.11 -12.01
N ASP A 23 -10.03 -5.45 -13.14
CA ASP A 23 -8.66 -5.14 -13.54
C ASP A 23 -8.10 -3.99 -12.68
N LEU A 24 -6.83 -4.12 -12.29
CA LEU A 24 -6.15 -3.15 -11.43
C LEU A 24 -6.25 -1.72 -11.98
N LYS A 25 -6.11 -1.53 -13.30
CA LYS A 25 -6.14 -0.19 -13.92
C LYS A 25 -7.52 0.46 -13.82
N GLU A 26 -8.58 -0.34 -13.94
CA GLU A 26 -9.95 0.14 -13.83
C GLU A 26 -10.27 0.55 -12.40
N VAL A 27 -9.86 -0.26 -11.42
CA VAL A 27 -10.04 0.03 -9.99
C VAL A 27 -9.28 1.30 -9.58
N ILE A 28 -8.03 1.47 -10.04
CA ILE A 28 -7.24 2.69 -9.77
C ILE A 28 -7.98 3.93 -10.30
N LYS A 29 -8.38 3.94 -11.58
CA LYS A 29 -9.07 5.10 -12.17
C LYS A 29 -10.36 5.42 -11.43
N LYS A 30 -11.13 4.40 -11.05
CA LYS A 30 -12.36 4.58 -10.28
C LYS A 30 -12.06 5.22 -8.93
N LYS A 31 -11.07 4.71 -8.19
CA LYS A 31 -10.68 5.23 -6.88
C LYS A 31 -10.11 6.64 -6.95
N VAL A 32 -9.37 6.99 -8.00
CA VAL A 32 -8.93 8.37 -8.25
C VAL A 32 -10.14 9.32 -8.36
N MET A 33 -11.16 8.96 -9.15
CA MET A 33 -12.36 9.78 -9.29
C MET A 33 -13.14 9.91 -7.97
N GLU A 34 -13.20 8.84 -7.16
CA GLU A 34 -13.78 8.88 -5.82
C GLU A 34 -13.00 9.83 -4.90
N CYS A 35 -11.66 9.74 -4.87
CA CYS A 35 -10.82 10.62 -4.04
C CYS A 35 -10.91 12.10 -4.47
N ILE A 36 -10.99 12.40 -5.77
CA ILE A 36 -11.18 13.78 -6.26
C ILE A 36 -12.45 14.41 -5.66
N SER A 37 -13.50 13.63 -5.43
CA SER A 37 -14.74 14.14 -4.81
C SER A 37 -14.62 14.44 -3.32
N LEU A 38 -13.62 13.87 -2.64
CA LEU A 38 -13.34 14.05 -1.22
C LEU A 38 -12.25 15.10 -0.95
N TRP A 39 -11.42 15.38 -1.96
CA TRP A 39 -10.26 16.25 -1.86
C TRP A 39 -10.65 17.72 -1.64
N ASP A 40 -10.05 18.35 -0.64
CA ASP A 40 -10.15 19.79 -0.38
C ASP A 40 -8.96 20.54 -1.01
N VAL A 41 -9.23 21.18 -2.16
CA VAL A 41 -8.22 21.89 -2.98
C VAL A 41 -7.59 23.09 -2.28
N GLU A 42 -8.19 23.60 -1.20
CA GLU A 42 -7.64 24.72 -0.44
C GLU A 42 -6.68 24.27 0.69
N LYS A 43 -6.63 22.96 0.98
CA LYS A 43 -5.91 22.44 2.16
C LYS A 43 -4.86 21.38 1.86
N ALA A 44 -5.05 20.58 0.83
CA ALA A 44 -4.19 19.44 0.54
C ALA A 44 -3.77 19.43 -0.93
N ASP A 45 -2.63 18.83 -1.23
CA ASP A 45 -2.28 18.41 -2.58
C ASP A 45 -3.03 17.13 -2.95
N PHE A 46 -3.12 16.84 -4.25
CA PHE A 46 -3.63 15.55 -4.74
C PHE A 46 -2.56 14.84 -5.56
N THR A 47 -2.12 13.69 -5.07
CA THR A 47 -1.02 12.94 -5.70
C THR A 47 -1.38 11.49 -5.88
N VAL A 48 -1.08 10.96 -7.08
CA VAL A 48 -1.13 9.51 -7.36
C VAL A 48 0.30 9.03 -7.56
N ILE A 49 0.83 8.34 -6.56
CA ILE A 49 2.17 7.77 -6.56
C ILE A 49 2.06 6.34 -7.08
N ARG A 50 2.94 5.97 -8.01
CA ARG A 50 3.06 4.60 -8.51
C ARG A 50 4.42 4.05 -8.14
N ASP A 51 4.42 2.97 -7.36
CA ASP A 51 5.57 2.11 -7.20
C ASP A 51 5.37 0.84 -8.05
N PRO A 52 6.06 0.69 -9.19
CA PRO A 52 5.89 -0.48 -10.04
C PRO A 52 6.51 -1.76 -9.45
N GLN A 53 7.40 -1.65 -8.45
CA GLN A 53 8.19 -2.76 -7.92
C GLN A 53 8.30 -2.68 -6.39
N TYR A 54 7.16 -2.55 -5.70
CA TYR A 54 7.15 -2.56 -4.24
C TYR A 54 7.59 -3.94 -3.72
N PRO A 55 8.67 -4.03 -2.93
CA PRO A 55 9.20 -5.30 -2.46
C PRO A 55 8.37 -5.89 -1.32
N ILE A 56 8.05 -7.18 -1.41
CA ILE A 56 7.43 -7.95 -0.32
C ILE A 56 8.33 -9.14 0.00
N SER A 57 8.67 -9.29 1.29
CA SER A 57 9.51 -10.38 1.81
C SER A 57 8.65 -11.39 2.58
N VAL A 58 8.84 -12.68 2.30
CA VAL A 58 8.13 -13.78 2.97
C VAL A 58 9.11 -14.88 3.36
N GLU A 59 8.99 -15.40 4.58
CA GLU A 59 9.81 -16.50 5.09
C GLU A 59 9.55 -17.84 4.38
N LEU A 60 10.62 -18.64 4.22
CA LEU A 60 10.55 -20.03 3.77
C LEU A 60 10.14 -20.98 4.92
N PRO A 61 9.53 -22.14 4.62
CA PRO A 61 9.18 -22.64 3.28
C PRO A 61 7.89 -22.02 2.73
N LEU A 62 7.83 -21.84 1.40
CA LEU A 62 6.58 -21.46 0.72
C LEU A 62 5.68 -22.67 0.50
N THR A 63 4.37 -22.47 0.58
CA THR A 63 3.42 -23.44 0.05
C THR A 63 3.48 -23.51 -1.47
N LYS A 64 2.89 -24.54 -2.07
CA LYS A 64 2.83 -24.67 -3.53
C LYS A 64 2.05 -23.51 -4.15
N GLU A 65 0.94 -23.13 -3.53
CA GLU A 65 0.07 -22.03 -3.94
C GLU A 65 0.82 -20.70 -3.91
N GLN A 66 1.60 -20.45 -2.85
CA GLN A 66 2.44 -19.26 -2.72
C GLN A 66 3.52 -19.20 -3.81
N TYR A 67 4.20 -20.31 -4.07
CA TYR A 67 5.21 -20.37 -5.13
C TYR A 67 4.61 -20.05 -6.51
N GLU A 68 3.46 -20.65 -6.84
CA GLU A 68 2.75 -20.38 -8.10
C GLU A 68 2.25 -18.94 -8.20
N LEU A 69 1.87 -18.33 -7.09
CA LEU A 69 1.40 -16.94 -7.04
C LEU A 69 2.57 -15.94 -7.19
N TYR A 70 3.60 -16.07 -6.36
CA TYR A 70 4.71 -15.13 -6.29
C TYR A 70 5.66 -15.20 -7.49
N SER A 71 5.80 -16.36 -8.12
CA SER A 71 6.64 -16.52 -9.33
C SER A 71 6.19 -15.62 -10.50
N LYS A 72 4.96 -15.12 -10.48
CA LYS A 72 4.44 -14.13 -11.45
C LYS A 72 4.99 -12.71 -11.22
N TYR A 73 5.65 -12.46 -10.10
CA TYR A 73 6.10 -11.15 -9.60
C TYR A 73 7.62 -11.07 -9.42
N ASN A 74 8.39 -11.68 -10.34
CA ASN A 74 9.86 -11.66 -10.34
C ASN A 74 10.48 -12.07 -8.99
N MET A 75 9.99 -13.17 -8.45
CA MET A 75 10.41 -13.72 -7.16
C MET A 75 11.88 -14.17 -7.17
N SER A 76 12.61 -13.87 -6.09
CA SER A 76 13.98 -14.33 -5.86
C SER A 76 14.19 -14.74 -4.40
N ARG A 77 15.12 -15.66 -4.17
CA ARG A 77 15.51 -16.08 -2.80
C ARG A 77 16.57 -15.14 -2.26
N THR A 78 16.46 -14.78 -1.00
CA THR A 78 17.50 -14.06 -0.26
C THR A 78 18.44 -15.04 0.44
N SER A 79 19.59 -14.55 0.90
CA SER A 79 20.53 -15.33 1.71
C SER A 79 20.01 -15.64 3.13
N GLU A 80 18.94 -14.97 3.55
CA GLU A 80 18.43 -14.99 4.94
C GLU A 80 17.26 -15.97 5.13
N GLY A 81 17.06 -16.89 4.18
CA GLY A 81 15.94 -17.84 4.26
C GLY A 81 14.58 -17.22 3.95
N THR A 82 14.56 -16.05 3.30
CA THR A 82 13.34 -15.41 2.82
C THR A 82 13.28 -15.41 1.29
N VAL A 83 12.12 -15.06 0.79
CA VAL A 83 11.83 -14.84 -0.61
C VAL A 83 11.29 -13.44 -0.79
N ILE A 84 11.86 -12.70 -1.73
CA ILE A 84 11.40 -11.36 -2.11
C ILE A 84 10.73 -11.41 -3.49
N PHE A 85 9.61 -10.72 -3.63
CA PHE A 85 8.90 -10.52 -4.90
C PHE A 85 8.36 -9.09 -4.98
N TYR A 86 7.99 -8.65 -6.18
CA TYR A 86 7.73 -7.24 -6.48
C TYR A 86 6.32 -7.02 -7.00
N VAL A 87 5.51 -6.28 -6.24
CA VAL A 87 4.10 -6.03 -6.55
C VAL A 87 3.92 -4.57 -6.95
N PRO A 88 3.17 -4.25 -8.03
CA PRO A 88 2.84 -2.87 -8.33
C PRO A 88 1.85 -2.31 -7.32
N VAL A 89 2.19 -1.19 -6.70
CA VAL A 89 1.37 -0.49 -5.71
C VAL A 89 1.10 0.95 -6.18
N TYR A 90 -0.09 1.43 -5.87
CA TYR A 90 -0.52 2.81 -6.13
C TYR A 90 -1.02 3.43 -4.85
N ILE A 91 -0.56 4.64 -4.55
CA ILE A 91 -0.95 5.40 -3.37
C ILE A 91 -1.63 6.68 -3.86
N ILE A 92 -2.89 6.87 -3.49
CA ILE A 92 -3.65 8.09 -3.77
C ILE A 92 -3.67 8.88 -2.46
N SER A 93 -2.91 9.97 -2.42
CA SER A 93 -2.96 10.96 -1.34
C SER A 93 -3.89 12.10 -1.72
N PHE A 94 -4.84 12.40 -0.84
CA PHE A 94 -5.87 13.42 -1.05
C PHE A 94 -6.23 14.21 0.22
N ASP A 95 -5.61 13.88 1.36
CA ASP A 95 -5.58 14.69 2.57
C ASP A 95 -4.15 14.61 3.13
N ASN A 96 -3.44 15.71 3.00
CA ASN A 96 -2.05 15.85 3.41
C ASN A 96 -1.80 17.29 3.85
N GLU A 97 -0.74 17.48 4.61
CA GLU A 97 -0.32 18.79 5.08
C GLU A 97 1.17 18.95 4.87
N TYR A 98 1.55 20.09 4.27
CA TYR A 98 2.92 20.54 4.25
C TYR A 98 3.14 21.48 5.44
N THR A 99 3.92 21.01 6.41
CA THR A 99 4.43 21.83 7.51
C THR A 99 5.83 22.33 7.16
N ASP A 100 6.34 23.33 7.88
CA ASP A 100 7.64 23.95 7.60
C ASP A 100 8.81 22.94 7.53
N GLU A 101 8.67 21.79 8.19
CA GLU A 101 9.71 20.76 8.28
C GLU A 101 9.34 19.43 7.59
N ASN A 102 8.05 19.10 7.47
CA ASN A 102 7.59 17.78 7.02
C ASN A 102 6.34 17.82 6.13
N TYR A 103 6.29 16.91 5.16
CA TYR A 103 5.08 16.57 4.41
C TYR A 103 4.45 15.32 5.01
N ILE A 104 3.19 15.41 5.44
CA ILE A 104 2.48 14.32 6.11
C ILE A 104 1.23 13.99 5.32
N ASP A 105 1.15 12.75 4.81
CA ASP A 105 -0.08 12.20 4.28
C ASP A 105 -1.00 11.79 5.43
N LYS A 106 -2.08 12.54 5.69
CA LYS A 106 -3.02 12.20 6.77
C LYS A 106 -3.96 11.09 6.36
N GLU A 107 -4.30 11.04 5.07
CA GLU A 107 -5.17 10.01 4.53
C GLU A 107 -4.78 9.60 3.12
N VAL A 108 -4.75 8.28 2.90
CA VAL A 108 -4.43 7.70 1.60
C VAL A 108 -5.35 6.53 1.26
N ILE A 109 -5.46 6.25 -0.03
CA ILE A 109 -5.91 4.96 -0.54
C ILE A 109 -4.73 4.25 -1.20
N VAL A 110 -4.38 3.06 -0.70
CA VAL A 110 -3.39 2.16 -1.27
C VAL A 110 -4.08 1.06 -2.07
N ILE A 111 -3.61 0.83 -3.30
CA ILE A 111 -4.20 -0.09 -4.27
C ILE A 111 -3.13 -1.02 -4.83
N ALA A 112 -3.38 -2.33 -4.77
CA ALA A 112 -2.47 -3.37 -5.26
C ALA A 112 -3.26 -4.59 -5.77
N PRO A 113 -2.68 -5.48 -6.59
CA PRO A 113 -3.24 -6.80 -6.83
C PRO A 113 -3.54 -7.52 -5.51
N ALA A 114 -4.71 -8.15 -5.39
CA ALA A 114 -4.97 -9.03 -4.26
C ALA A 114 -4.23 -10.36 -4.46
N LEU A 115 -3.38 -10.71 -3.49
CA LEU A 115 -2.59 -11.94 -3.48
C LEU A 115 -3.06 -12.82 -2.31
N ASP A 116 -2.16 -13.23 -1.42
CA ASP A 116 -2.48 -13.93 -0.19
C ASP A 116 -2.39 -12.99 1.03
N GLU A 117 -2.69 -13.54 2.22
CA GLU A 117 -2.73 -12.76 3.46
C GLU A 117 -1.38 -12.12 3.81
N LYS A 118 -0.25 -12.80 3.56
CA LYS A 118 1.09 -12.27 3.84
C LYS A 118 1.40 -11.04 2.99
N ALA A 119 1.10 -11.09 1.70
CA ALA A 119 1.25 -9.92 0.85
C ALA A 119 0.30 -8.79 1.26
N GLU A 120 -0.94 -9.11 1.64
CA GLU A 120 -1.89 -8.11 2.11
C GLU A 120 -1.43 -7.40 3.39
N GLU A 121 -0.82 -8.13 4.33
CA GLU A 121 -0.23 -7.57 5.55
C GLU A 121 0.86 -6.55 5.22
N ALA A 122 1.77 -6.85 4.28
CA ALA A 122 2.79 -5.89 3.85
C ALA A 122 2.19 -4.62 3.23
N ILE A 123 1.10 -4.72 2.46
CA ILE A 123 0.42 -3.54 1.90
C ILE A 123 -0.37 -2.77 2.97
N ILE A 124 -0.91 -3.44 3.98
CA ILE A 124 -1.53 -2.80 5.14
C ILE A 124 -0.50 -2.00 5.91
N GLU A 125 0.65 -2.59 6.19
CA GLU A 125 1.76 -1.94 6.88
C GLU A 125 2.23 -0.70 6.12
N LEU A 126 2.41 -0.80 4.79
CA LEU A 126 2.70 0.35 3.94
C LEU A 126 1.67 1.47 4.11
N ALA A 127 0.37 1.14 4.09
CA ALA A 127 -0.70 2.14 4.21
C ALA A 127 -0.69 2.82 5.59
N ILE A 128 -0.43 2.06 6.65
CA ILE A 128 -0.26 2.58 8.02
C ILE A 128 0.94 3.50 8.07
N GLN A 129 2.13 3.02 7.70
CA GLN A 129 3.38 3.77 7.77
C GLN A 129 3.37 5.06 6.93
N THR A 130 2.67 5.05 5.79
CA THR A 130 2.47 6.23 4.94
C THR A 130 1.71 7.32 5.68
N THR A 131 0.78 6.96 6.57
CA THR A 131 -0.08 7.91 7.28
C THR A 131 0.26 8.11 8.75
N THR A 132 1.30 7.46 9.26
CA THR A 132 1.82 7.67 10.62
C THR A 132 2.75 8.89 10.63
N PRO A 133 2.45 9.92 11.45
CA PRO A 133 3.32 11.08 11.62
C PRO A 133 4.73 10.68 12.10
N GLU A 134 5.76 11.42 11.67
CA GLU A 134 7.17 11.13 12.04
C GLU A 134 7.40 11.16 13.56
N THR A 135 6.76 12.08 14.29
CA THR A 135 6.84 12.15 15.76
C THR A 135 6.40 10.87 16.46
N THR A 136 5.56 10.05 15.82
CA THR A 136 5.07 8.78 16.39
C THR A 136 6.01 7.62 16.07
N LYS A 137 6.85 7.74 15.04
CA LYS A 137 7.82 6.69 14.64
C LYS A 137 9.06 6.71 15.54
N GLU A 138 9.52 7.90 15.94
CA GLU A 138 10.65 8.06 16.86
C GLU A 138 10.36 7.46 18.25
N GLU A 139 9.11 7.52 18.74
CA GLU A 139 8.72 6.94 20.04
C GLU A 139 8.69 5.39 20.03
N GLU A 140 8.56 4.75 18.86
CA GLU A 140 8.53 3.28 18.73
C GLU A 140 9.93 2.67 18.58
N GLU A 141 10.92 3.41 18.07
CA GLU A 141 12.30 2.93 17.94
C GLU A 141 13.09 2.95 19.26
N ASP A 142 12.63 3.72 20.26
CA ASP A 142 13.27 3.92 21.56
C ASP A 142 12.77 2.99 22.69
N ILE A 143 11.92 1.99 22.39
CA ILE A 143 11.31 1.04 23.37
C ILE A 143 11.86 -0.39 23.25
#